data_AF-A0AAU7UTD0-F1
#
_entry.id   AF-A0AAU7UTD0-F1
#
_cell.length_a   1.000
_cell.length_b   1.000
_cell.length_c   1.000
_cell.angle_alpha   90.00
_cell.angle_beta   90.00
_cell.angle_gamma   90.00
#
_symmetry.space_group_name_H-M   'P 1'
#
loop_
_entity.id
_entity.type
_entity.pdbx_description
1 polymer ?
#
loop_
_entity_poly.entity_id
_entity_poly.type
_entity_poly.pdbx_seq_one_letter_code
_entity_poly.pdbx_strand_id
1 'polypeptide(L)' 'MTTCASSYLYQVQAFVFGDDAAAIETALAAAKGCEAAGDPYPERVLEQVRAAYAVLEVDAPEVAADFGPPAFEAPGS' A
#
# COMPACT_ATOMS: atom_id res chain seq x y z
N MET A 1 -2.41 7.56 14.38
CA MET A 1 -3.47 7.08 13.46
C MET A 1 -2.79 6.11 12.52
N THR A 2 -3.29 4.90 12.35
CA THR A 2 -2.66 3.93 11.43
C THR A 2 -3.20 4.18 10.03
N THR A 3 -2.34 4.57 9.10
CA THR A 3 -2.71 4.74 7.69
C THR A 3 -3.07 3.37 7.10
N CYS A 4 -4.17 3.29 6.34
CA CYS A 4 -4.62 2.04 5.73
C CYS A 4 -3.75 1.63 4.53
N ALA A 5 -3.67 0.33 4.23
CA ALA A 5 -2.92 -0.17 3.08
C ALA A 5 -3.41 0.46 1.75
N SER A 6 -4.73 0.62 1.60
CA SER A 6 -5.32 1.25 0.42
C SER A 6 -4.84 2.70 0.20
N SER A 7 -4.47 3.42 1.27
CA SER A 7 -3.98 4.80 1.16
C SER A 7 -2.60 4.85 0.51
N TYR A 8 -1.66 3.98 0.91
CA TYR A 8 -0.33 3.90 0.27
C TYR A 8 -0.46 3.55 -1.21
N LEU A 9 -1.25 2.51 -1.50
CA LEU A 9 -1.45 2.00 -2.85
C LEU A 9 -2.16 3.02 -3.75
N TYR A 10 -3.06 3.83 -3.21
CA TYR A 10 -3.70 4.91 -3.97
C TYR A 10 -2.73 6.04 -4.30
N GLN A 11 -1.94 6.49 -3.31
CA GLN A 11 -1.00 7.61 -3.52
C GLN A 11 0.07 7.26 -4.56
N VAL A 12 0.54 6.01 -4.58
CA VAL A 12 1.62 5.63 -5.51
C VAL A 12 1.18 5.52 -6.97
N GLN A 13 -0.13 5.46 -7.27
CA GLN A 13 -0.63 5.29 -8.65
C GLN A 13 -0.15 6.38 -9.62
N ALA A 14 0.17 7.57 -9.12
CA ALA A 14 0.68 8.66 -9.94
C ALA A 14 2.13 8.46 -10.42
N PHE A 15 2.86 7.51 -9.82
CA PHE A 15 4.32 7.35 -10.01
C PHE A 15 4.71 6.01 -10.66
N VAL A 16 3.77 5.07 -10.80
CA VAL A 16 4.01 3.74 -11.38
C VAL A 16 3.36 3.59 -12.76
N PHE A 17 3.94 2.75 -13.62
CA PHE A 17 3.46 2.53 -14.99
C PHE A 17 3.57 1.05 -15.40
N GLY A 18 2.87 0.67 -16.46
CA GLY A 18 2.96 -0.68 -17.02
C GLY A 18 2.51 -1.76 -16.03
N ASP A 19 3.30 -2.83 -15.92
CA ASP A 19 2.98 -3.99 -15.08
C ASP A 19 2.89 -3.64 -13.58
N ASP A 20 3.70 -2.68 -13.12
CA ASP A 20 3.67 -2.21 -11.73
C ASP A 20 2.34 -1.50 -11.42
N ALA A 21 1.82 -0.69 -12.35
CA ALA A 21 0.52 -0.04 -12.19
C ALA A 21 -0.61 -1.07 -12.05
N ALA A 22 -0.59 -2.13 -12.87
CA ALA A 22 -1.59 -3.21 -12.79
C ALA A 22 -1.48 -4.00 -11.47
N ALA A 23 -0.26 -4.23 -10.97
CA ALA A 23 -0.03 -4.87 -9.68
C ALA A 23 -0.56 -4.02 -8.52
N ILE A 24 -0.30 -2.70 -8.53
CA ILE A 24 -0.80 -1.74 -7.54
C ILE A 24 -2.33 -1.67 -7.56
N GLU A 25 -2.96 -1.62 -8.74
CA GLU A 25 -4.43 -1.61 -8.86
C GLU A 25 -5.06 -2.88 -8.28
N THR A 26 -4.48 -4.05 -8.58
CA THR A 26 -4.92 -5.33 -8.03
C THR A 26 -4.78 -5.36 -6.52
N ALA A 27 -3.64 -4.90 -5.99
CA ALA A 27 -3.41 -4.81 -4.55
C ALA A 27 -4.38 -3.82 -3.88
N LEU A 28 -4.67 -2.68 -4.51
CA LEU A 28 -5.58 -1.66 -4.01
C LEU A 28 -7.01 -2.19 -3.88
N ALA A 29 -7.48 -2.92 -4.89
CA ALA A 29 -8.80 -3.56 -4.85
C ALA A 29 -8.89 -4.59 -3.71
N ALA A 30 -7.85 -5.40 -3.52
CA ALA A 30 -7.79 -6.37 -2.42
C ALA A 30 -7.74 -5.68 -1.05
N ALA A 31 -6.91 -4.64 -0.88
CA ALA A 31 -6.80 -3.88 0.36
C ALA A 31 -8.14 -3.26 0.78
N LYS A 32 -8.87 -2.64 -0.16
CA LYS A 32 -10.21 -2.10 0.09
C LYS A 32 -11.21 -3.17 0.52
N GLY A 33 -11.12 -4.36 -0.07
CA GLY A 33 -11.95 -5.51 0.32
C GLY A 33 -11.69 -5.93 1.76
N CYS A 34 -10.42 -6.09 2.14
CA CYS A 34 -10.03 -6.42 3.51
C CYS A 34 -10.46 -5.34 4.52
N GLU A 35 -10.25 -4.06 4.19
CA GLU A 35 -10.64 -2.92 5.04
C GLU A 35 -12.14 -2.86 5.28
N ALA A 36 -12.96 -3.12 4.24
CA ALA A 36 -14.40 -3.14 4.37
C ALA A 36 -14.91 -4.32 5.21
N ALA A 37 -14.23 -5.47 5.13
CA ALA A 37 -14.56 -6.68 5.88
C ALA A 37 -13.97 -6.69 7.31
N GLY A 38 -12.97 -5.85 7.61
CA GLY A 38 -12.19 -5.92 8.84
C GLY A 38 -11.20 -7.10 8.87
N ASP A 39 -10.87 -7.64 7.70
CA ASP A 39 -9.97 -8.78 7.53
C ASP A 39 -8.49 -8.35 7.51
N PRO A 40 -7.56 -9.24 7.91
CA PRO A 40 -6.14 -8.98 7.75
C PRO A 40 -5.75 -8.89 6.27
N TYR A 41 -4.74 -8.08 5.97
CA TYR A 41 -4.23 -7.95 4.62
C TYR A 41 -3.43 -9.20 4.21
N PRO A 42 -3.64 -9.73 2.99
CA PRO A 42 -2.83 -10.82 2.48
C PRO A 42 -1.39 -10.35 2.21
N GLU A 43 -0.42 -11.26 2.29
CA GLU A 43 1.02 -10.98 2.11
C GLU A 43 1.31 -10.15 0.85
N ARG A 44 0.72 -10.51 -0.29
CA ARG A 44 0.85 -9.77 -1.56
C ARG A 44 0.48 -8.28 -1.45
N VAL A 45 -0.50 -7.93 -0.61
CA VAL A 45 -0.88 -6.52 -0.40
C VAL A 45 0.18 -5.84 0.44
N LEU A 46 0.71 -6.52 1.45
CA LEU A 46 1.76 -5.97 2.31
C LEU A 46 3.07 -5.73 1.57
N GLU A 47 3.46 -6.64 0.68
CA GLU A 47 4.62 -6.48 -0.21
C GLU A 47 4.46 -5.24 -1.09
N GLN A 48 3.30 -5.10 -1.74
CA GLN A 48 3.02 -3.96 -2.62
C GLN A 48 2.93 -2.64 -1.86
N VAL A 49 2.43 -2.65 -0.62
CA VAL A 49 2.43 -1.46 0.25
C VAL A 49 3.86 -1.04 0.61
N ARG A 50 4.76 -1.98 0.90
CA ARG A 50 6.17 -1.67 1.19
C ARG A 50 6.87 -1.11 -0.04
N ALA A 51 6.63 -1.68 -1.22
CA ALA A 51 7.13 -1.16 -2.48
C ALA A 51 6.56 0.25 -2.77
N ALA A 52 5.25 0.45 -2.54
CA ALA A 52 4.60 1.74 -2.70
C ALA A 52 5.22 2.80 -1.78
N TYR A 53 5.47 2.45 -0.51
CA TYR A 53 6.12 3.36 0.43
C TYR A 53 7.52 3.76 -0.04
N ALA A 54 8.33 2.81 -0.53
CA ALA A 54 9.67 3.10 -1.04
C ALA A 54 9.65 4.06 -2.25
N VAL A 55 8.65 3.97 -3.12
CA VAL A 55 8.45 4.93 -4.21
C VAL A 55 8.06 6.30 -3.66
N LEU A 56 7.13 6.36 -2.70
CA LEU A 56 6.71 7.62 -2.08
C LEU A 56 7.87 8.31 -1.35
N GLU A 57 8.80 7.58 -0.73
CA GLU A 57 10.00 8.16 -0.11
C GLU A 57 10.88 8.94 -1.11
N VAL A 58 10.84 8.57 -2.40
CA VAL A 58 11.63 9.21 -3.47
C VAL A 58 10.82 10.29 -4.19
N ASP A 59 9.62 9.95 -4.64
CA ASP A 59 8.84 10.77 -5.57
C ASP A 59 7.81 11.68 -4.88
N ALA A 60 7.43 11.38 -3.62
CA ALA A 60 6.49 12.17 -2.82
C ALA A 60 6.85 12.16 -1.32
N PRO A 61 8.06 12.63 -0.95
CA PRO A 61 8.61 12.47 0.40
C PRO A 61 7.74 13.12 1.50
N GLU A 62 6.99 14.16 1.18
CA GLU A 62 6.02 14.78 2.08
C GLU A 62 4.86 13.85 2.44
N VAL A 63 4.41 13.02 1.48
CA VAL A 63 3.37 12.01 1.70
C VAL A 63 3.94 10.87 2.54
N ALA A 64 5.16 10.42 2.23
CA ALA A 64 5.84 9.40 3.01
C ALA A 64 6.10 9.82 4.47
N ALA A 65 6.41 11.11 4.69
CA ALA A 65 6.60 11.68 6.03
C ALA A 65 5.29 11.77 6.82
N ASP A 66 4.17 12.10 6.15
CA ASP A 66 2.84 12.14 6.78
C ASP A 66 2.34 10.74 7.13
N PHE A 67 2.54 9.76 6.24
CA PHE A 67 2.07 8.39 6.43
C PHE A 67 2.94 7.60 7.42
N GLY A 68 4.25 7.82 7.38
CA GLY A 68 5.23 6.98 8.04
C GLY A 68 5.37 5.59 7.39
N PRO A 69 6.32 4.76 7.86
CA PRO A 69 6.53 3.43 7.31
C PRO A 69 5.35 2.49 7.61
N PRO A 70 4.99 1.58 6.69
CA PRO A 70 3.88 0.66 6.88
C PRO A 70 4.18 -0.35 8.01
N ALA A 71 3.36 -0.34 9.05
CA ALA A 71 3.51 -1.17 10.26
C ALA A 71 2.60 -2.42 10.26
N PHE A 72 2.22 -2.93 9.08
CA PHE A 72 1.32 -4.08 8.97
C PHE A 72 2.06 -5.41 9.21
N GLU A 73 1.46 -6.26 10.03
CA GLU A 73 1.92 -7.63 10.25
C GLU A 73 1.21 -8.61 9.32
N ALA A 74 1.92 -9.61 8.81
CA ALA A 74 1.32 -10.66 8.00
C ALA A 74 0.45 -11.57 8.87
N PRO A 75 -0.73 -12.02 8.39
CA PRO A 75 -1.54 -12.96 9.16
C PRO A 75 -0.78 -14.28 9.36
N GLY A 76 -0.47 -14.61 10.62
CA GLY A 76 0.12 -15.90 11.01
C GLY A 76 1.63 -15.91 11.31
N SER A 77 2.24 -14.76 11.62
CA SER A 77 3.60 -14.71 12.21
C SER A 77 3.61 -15.17 13.67
#